data_AF-A0A7V6TZM4-F1
#
_entry.id   AF-A0A7V6TZM4-F1
#
_cell.length_a   1.000
_cell.length_b   1.000
_cell.length_c   1.000
_cell.angle_alpha   90.00
_cell.angle_beta   90.00
_cell.angle_gamma   90.00
#
_symmetry.space_group_name_H-M   'P 1'
#
loop_
_entity.id
_entity.type
_entity.pdbx_description
1 polymer ?
#
loop_
_entity_poly.entity_id
_entity_poly.type
_entity_poly.pdbx_seq_one_letter_code
_entity_poly.pdbx_strand_id
1 'polypeptide(L)'
;IGQAMGAKPETIMGLSGLGDLMLTCSSSQSRNYSYGLALGRGEDLTNRPLAEGVATAPIAAELCRKHAISAPIIDATGALLDGTITIDEAVTALLNRPLKTED
;
A
#
# COMPACT_ATOMS: atom_id res chain seq x y z
N ILE A 1 7.28 -0.18 -9.44
CA ILE A 1 6.27 -0.12 -10.51
C ILE A 1 6.60 0.95 -11.54
N GLY A 2 6.58 2.25 -11.17
CA GLY A 2 6.77 3.36 -12.11
C GLY A 2 7.98 3.20 -13.04
N GLN A 3 9.17 2.94 -12.50
CA GLN A 3 10.38 2.71 -13.30
C GLN A 3 10.24 1.54 -14.29
N ALA A 4 9.66 0.42 -13.86
CA ALA A 4 9.42 -0.74 -14.72
C ALA A 4 8.42 -0.44 -15.86
N MET A 5 7.60 0.60 -15.71
CA MET A 5 6.66 1.09 -16.72
C MET A 5 7.20 2.30 -17.51
N GLY A 6 8.49 2.65 -17.36
CA GLY A 6 9.12 3.75 -18.08
C GLY A 6 8.87 5.14 -17.50
N ALA A 7 8.42 5.23 -16.24
CA ALA A 7 8.28 6.52 -15.57
C ALA A 7 9.66 7.17 -15.33
N LYS A 8 9.69 8.50 -15.37
CA LYS A 8 10.86 9.30 -15.03
C LYS A 8 11.10 9.26 -13.51
N PRO A 9 12.31 8.94 -13.01
CA PRO A 9 12.61 8.92 -11.58
C PRO A 9 12.28 10.24 -10.87
N GLU A 10 12.50 11.37 -11.55
CA GLU A 10 12.24 12.71 -11.02
C GLU A 10 10.75 12.94 -10.75
N THR A 11 9.86 12.28 -11.51
CA THR A 11 8.41 12.35 -11.28
C THR A 11 8.00 11.60 -10.00
N ILE A 12 8.70 10.50 -9.68
CA ILE A 12 8.46 9.73 -8.45
C ILE A 12 8.93 10.52 -7.23
N MET A 13 10.08 11.20 -7.33
CA MET A 13 10.61 12.03 -6.26
C MET A 13 9.94 13.41 -6.16
N GLY A 14 9.13 13.79 -7.15
CA GLY A 14 8.42 15.06 -7.21
C GLY A 14 7.10 15.10 -6.42
N LEU A 15 6.36 16.19 -6.61
CA LEU A 15 5.10 16.45 -5.90
C LEU A 15 4.03 15.39 -6.16
N SER A 16 3.95 14.86 -7.39
CA SER A 16 2.98 13.82 -7.76
C SER A 16 3.29 12.44 -7.22
N GLY A 17 4.50 12.21 -6.69
CA GLY A 17 4.92 10.92 -6.13
C GLY A 17 5.14 11.04 -4.63
N LEU A 18 6.35 11.44 -4.22
CA LEU A 18 6.72 11.58 -2.81
C LEU A 18 5.85 12.62 -2.08
N GLY A 19 5.56 13.75 -2.73
CA GLY A 19 4.74 14.81 -2.12
C GLY A 19 3.33 14.32 -1.78
N ASP A 20 2.65 13.74 -2.75
CA ASP A 20 1.30 13.19 -2.58
C ASP A 20 1.26 12.00 -1.62
N LEU A 21 2.28 11.12 -1.66
CA LEU A 21 2.43 10.03 -0.71
C LEU A 21 2.49 10.53 0.73
N MET A 22 3.37 11.50 0.99
CA MET A 22 3.52 12.08 2.34
C MET A 22 2.23 12.73 2.81
N LEU A 23 1.55 13.49 1.94
CA LEU A 23 0.28 14.16 2.28
C LEU A 23 -0.83 13.14 2.57
N THR A 24 -0.94 12.11 1.74
CA THR A 24 -2.00 11.10 1.82
C THR A 24 -1.80 10.15 3.01
N CYS A 25 -0.55 9.81 3.34
CA CYS A 25 -0.22 8.88 4.43
C CYS A 25 -0.09 9.52 5.82
N SER A 26 -0.17 10.85 5.95
CA SER A 26 0.05 11.54 7.23
C SER A 26 -1.19 12.22 7.82
N SER A 27 -2.35 12.15 7.15
CA SER A 27 -3.53 12.93 7.53
C SER A 27 -4.80 12.09 7.59
N SER A 28 -5.59 12.28 8.65
CA SER A 28 -6.93 11.69 8.77
C SER A 28 -7.93 12.23 7.75
N GLN A 29 -7.60 13.32 7.06
CA GLN A 29 -8.42 13.85 5.96
C GLN A 29 -8.35 12.93 4.72
N SER A 30 -7.28 12.15 4.58
CA SER A 30 -7.18 11.12 3.55
C SER A 30 -8.16 9.99 3.84
N ARG A 31 -9.00 9.67 2.86
CA ARG A 31 -9.91 8.51 2.92
C ARG A 31 -9.14 7.21 3.02
N ASN A 32 -8.00 7.09 2.32
CA ASN A 32 -7.15 5.90 2.39
C ASN A 32 -6.54 5.73 3.79
N TYR A 33 -6.00 6.80 4.37
CA TYR A 33 -5.41 6.75 5.71
C TYR A 33 -6.44 6.41 6.78
N SER A 34 -7.57 7.13 6.78
CA SER A 34 -8.64 6.90 7.76
C SER A 34 -9.28 5.50 7.63
N TYR A 35 -9.38 4.95 6.42
CA TYR A 35 -9.82 3.57 6.20
C TYR A 35 -8.80 2.57 6.74
N GLY A 36 -7.52 2.70 6.38
CA GLY A 36 -6.46 1.82 6.86
C GLY A 36 -6.30 1.84 8.38
N LEU A 37 -6.45 3.01 9.01
CA LEU A 37 -6.42 3.14 10.47
C LEU A 37 -7.57 2.38 11.14
N ALA A 38 -8.78 2.48 10.58
CA ALA A 38 -9.95 1.78 11.12
C ALA A 38 -9.83 0.26 10.93
N LEU A 39 -9.35 -0.17 9.75
CA LEU A 39 -9.02 -1.57 9.48
C LEU A 39 -8.00 -2.08 10.52
N GLY A 40 -6.91 -1.34 10.73
CA GLY A 40 -5.87 -1.61 11.73
C GLY A 40 -6.39 -1.74 13.16
N ARG A 41 -7.49 -1.06 13.49
CA ARG A 41 -8.15 -1.12 14.80
C ARG A 41 -9.20 -2.20 14.92
N GLY A 42 -9.47 -2.95 13.85
CA GLY A 42 -10.53 -3.96 13.82
C GLY A 42 -11.94 -3.37 13.90
N GLU A 43 -12.11 -2.12 13.45
CA GLU A 43 -13.43 -1.47 13.41
C GLU A 43 -14.29 -2.02 12.27
N ASP A 44 -15.63 -1.94 12.40
CA ASP A 44 -16.54 -2.26 11.30
C ASP A 44 -16.41 -1.23 10.16
N LEU A 45 -16.19 -1.73 8.94
CA LEU A 45 -15.96 -0.93 7.75
C LEU A 45 -17.18 -0.81 6.84
N THR A 46 -18.30 -1.48 7.16
CA THR A 46 -19.47 -1.63 6.28
C THR A 46 -20.05 -0.30 5.78
N ASN A 47 -20.06 0.73 6.64
CA ASN A 47 -20.66 2.05 6.34
C ASN A 47 -19.62 3.15 6.09
N ARG A 48 -18.34 2.81 5.95
CA ARG A 48 -17.29 3.81 5.75
C ARG A 48 -17.28 4.28 4.29
N PRO A 49 -16.95 5.57 4.04
CA PRO A 49 -16.74 6.05 2.68
C PRO A 49 -15.69 5.20 1.96
N LEU A 50 -16.00 4.77 0.73
CA LEU A 50 -15.09 3.97 -0.07
C LEU A 50 -13.79 4.74 -0.31
N ALA A 51 -12.67 4.11 0.04
CA ALA A 51 -11.32 4.59 -0.24
C ALA A 51 -10.82 3.94 -1.54
N GLU A 52 -10.25 4.73 -2.45
CA GLU A 52 -9.78 4.24 -3.76
C GLU A 52 -8.73 3.12 -3.64
N GLY A 53 -7.93 3.16 -2.57
CA GLY A 53 -6.91 2.16 -2.26
C GLY A 53 -7.49 0.76 -2.05
N VAL A 54 -8.75 0.65 -1.60
CA VAL A 54 -9.43 -0.65 -1.43
C VAL A 54 -9.55 -1.39 -2.75
N ALA A 55 -9.91 -0.68 -3.83
CA ALA A 55 -9.99 -1.27 -5.16
C ALA A 55 -8.62 -1.37 -5.86
N THR A 56 -7.73 -0.41 -5.57
CA THR A 56 -6.47 -0.27 -6.31
C THR A 56 -5.36 -1.19 -5.81
N ALA A 57 -5.29 -1.48 -4.51
CA ALA A 57 -4.19 -2.25 -3.93
C ALA A 57 -4.11 -3.70 -4.46
N PRO A 58 -5.22 -4.48 -4.58
CA PRO A 58 -5.15 -5.82 -5.17
C PRO A 58 -4.64 -5.81 -6.62
N ILE A 59 -5.09 -4.82 -7.41
CA ILE A 59 -4.66 -4.61 -8.80
C ILE A 59 -3.16 -4.27 -8.87
N ALA A 60 -2.70 -3.39 -7.99
CA ALA A 60 -1.29 -3.02 -7.91
C ALA A 60 -0.41 -4.22 -7.51
N ALA A 61 -0.88 -5.06 -6.58
CA ALA A 61 -0.19 -6.28 -6.18
C ALA A 61 -0.10 -7.28 -7.34
N GLU A 62 -1.19 -7.46 -8.10
CA GLU A 62 -1.19 -8.28 -9.32
C GLU A 62 -0.21 -7.75 -10.36
N LEU A 63 -0.17 -6.43 -10.57
CA LEU A 63 0.77 -5.80 -11.50
C LEU A 63 2.23 -6.04 -11.06
N CYS A 64 2.53 -5.91 -9.78
CA CYS A 64 3.85 -6.23 -9.24
C CYS A 64 4.25 -7.69 -9.53
N ARG A 65 3.36 -8.65 -9.26
CA ARG A 65 3.60 -10.07 -9.55
C ARG A 65 3.84 -10.32 -11.03
N LYS A 66 3.01 -9.75 -11.92
CA LYS A 66 3.13 -9.88 -13.38
C LYS A 66 4.47 -9.37 -13.91
N HIS A 67 5.02 -8.32 -13.30
CA HIS A 67 6.28 -7.72 -13.69
C HIS A 67 7.48 -8.19 -12.84
N ALA A 68 7.31 -9.21 -12.00
CA ALA A 68 8.33 -9.69 -11.07
C ALA A 68 8.96 -8.58 -10.20
N ILE A 69 8.15 -7.60 -9.79
CA ILE A 69 8.55 -6.47 -8.94
C ILE A 69 8.29 -6.86 -7.49
N SER A 70 9.34 -6.87 -6.66
CA SER A 70 9.21 -7.03 -5.22
C SER A 70 8.59 -5.77 -4.60
N ALA A 71 7.34 -5.85 -4.13
CA ALA A 71 6.64 -4.73 -3.48
C ALA A 71 5.90 -5.18 -2.19
N PRO A 72 6.62 -5.49 -1.10
CA PRO A 72 6.04 -6.16 0.06
C PRO A 72 4.87 -5.43 0.73
N ILE A 73 4.92 -4.09 0.79
CA ILE A 73 3.83 -3.29 1.36
C ILE A 73 2.56 -3.39 0.49
N ILE A 74 2.72 -3.37 -0.85
CA ILE A 74 1.60 -3.49 -1.78
C ILE A 74 1.00 -4.89 -1.70
N ASP A 75 1.85 -5.92 -1.69
CA ASP A 75 1.42 -7.32 -1.57
C ASP A 75 0.66 -7.58 -0.26
N ALA A 76 1.19 -7.10 0.88
CA ALA A 76 0.53 -7.24 2.17
C ALA A 76 -0.79 -6.48 2.22
N THR A 77 -0.84 -5.26 1.69
CA THR A 77 -2.09 -4.47 1.65
C THR A 77 -3.17 -5.14 0.81
N GLY A 78 -2.80 -5.67 -0.37
CA GLY A 78 -3.73 -6.43 -1.21
C GLY A 78 -4.26 -7.67 -0.50
N ALA A 79 -3.36 -8.47 0.09
CA ALA A 79 -3.73 -9.69 0.81
C ALA A 79 -4.63 -9.44 2.03
N LEU A 80 -4.41 -8.34 2.76
CA LEU A 80 -5.26 -7.88 3.87
C LEU A 80 -6.67 -7.52 3.40
N LEU A 81 -6.78 -6.75 2.32
CA LEU A 81 -8.06 -6.31 1.76
C LEU A 81 -8.85 -7.48 1.14
N ASP A 82 -8.15 -8.45 0.57
CA ASP A 82 -8.74 -9.70 0.05
C ASP A 82 -9.11 -10.69 1.18
N GLY A 83 -8.78 -10.38 2.43
CA GLY A 83 -9.08 -11.23 3.60
C GLY A 83 -8.27 -12.54 3.67
N THR A 84 -7.17 -12.61 2.92
CA THR A 84 -6.32 -13.82 2.84
C THR A 84 -5.31 -13.92 3.97
N ILE A 85 -4.98 -12.80 4.61
CA ILE A 85 -4.13 -12.70 5.80
C ILE A 85 -4.75 -11.73 6.81
N THR A 86 -4.37 -11.90 8.07
CA THR A 86 -4.68 -10.99 9.17
C THR A 86 -3.65 -9.86 9.28
N ILE A 87 -3.99 -8.80 10.03
CA ILE A 87 -3.10 -7.67 10.29
C ILE A 87 -1.83 -8.12 11.01
N ASP A 88 -1.96 -9.00 11.99
CA ASP A 88 -0.82 -9.52 12.75
C ASP A 88 0.12 -10.37 11.87
N GLU A 89 -0.43 -11.19 10.97
CA GLU A 89 0.36 -11.94 9.99
C GLU A 89 1.09 -11.00 9.03
N ALA A 90 0.41 -9.96 8.52
CA ALA A 90 1.01 -8.98 7.64
C ALA A 90 2.17 -8.22 8.32
N VAL A 91 1.95 -7.73 9.54
CA VAL A 91 2.97 -7.02 10.33
C VAL A 91 4.15 -7.94 10.62
N THR A 92 3.89 -9.16 11.07
CA THR A 92 4.92 -10.16 11.37
C THR A 92 5.76 -10.48 10.14
N ALA A 93 5.11 -10.73 9.00
CA ALA A 93 5.78 -11.03 7.75
C ALA A 93 6.65 -9.86 7.26
N LEU A 94 6.15 -8.63 7.37
CA LEU A 94 6.87 -7.42 6.94
C LEU A 94 8.10 -7.13 7.82
N LEU A 95 7.96 -7.27 9.14
CA LEU A 95 9.04 -7.00 10.10
C LEU A 95 10.13 -8.09 10.11
N ASN A 96 9.77 -9.35 9.82
CA ASN A 96 10.72 -10.46 9.76
C ASN A 96 11.47 -10.57 8.41
N ARG A 97 11.28 -9.62 7.49
CA ARG A 97 12.00 -9.63 6.21
C ARG A 97 13.51 -9.54 6.45
N PRO A 98 14.32 -10.26 5.65
CA PRO A 98 15.77 -10.11 5.71
C PRO A 98 16.17 -8.66 5.50
N LEU A 99 17.12 -8.18 6.32
CA LEU A 99 17.74 -6.88 6.10
C LEU A 99 18.32 -6.84 4.69
N LYS A 100 17.90 -5.86 3.92
CA LYS A 100 18.45 -5.57 2.59
C LYS A 100 19.15 -4.21 2.69
N THR A 101 20.34 -4.10 2.11
CA THR A 101 21.00 -2.81 1.95
C THR A 101 20.13 -1.92 1.06
N GLU A 102 19.96 -0.66 1.45
CA GLU A 102 19.32 0.34 0.61
C GLU A 102 20.34 0.82 -0.43
N ASP A 103 19.99 0.71 -1.72
CA ASP A 103 20.80 1.14 -2.87
C ASP A 103 20.48 2.60 -3.24
#